data_AF-A0A1F3GQA9-F1
#
_entry.id   AF-A0A1F3GQA9-F1
#
_cell.length_a   1.000
_cell.length_b   1.000
_cell.length_c   1.000
_cell.angle_alpha   90.00
_cell.angle_beta   90.00
_cell.angle_gamma   90.00
#
_symmetry.space_group_name_H-M   'P 1'
#
loop_
_entity.id
_entity.type
_entity.pdbx_description
1 polymer ?
#
loop_
_entity_poly.entity_id
_entity_poly.type
_entity_poly.pdbx_seq_one_letter_code
_entity_poly.pdbx_strand_id
1 'polypeptide(L)'
;MVVFSFNFINIYSQEKYMLIENKIDTSYFYQLNEIRIYDKRLFKNKYEKRRYDKLVRRVKKVYPFAKKAGDKLEEYNNVLINLKTENQKREFLKRAEKEIKKEYEGELKKLTFSEGLILIKLIDRETGRTSYQLVKELRGTFSAWFWQSLAKIFGLNLKLNYDPYGEDAEIESIIMQIEDGIL
;
A
#
# COMPACT_ATOMS: atom_id res chain seq x y z
N MET A 1 2.59 10.18 38.70
CA MET A 1 2.92 8.77 38.41
C MET A 1 1.70 8.11 37.80
N VAL A 2 1.70 7.90 36.48
CA VAL A 2 1.00 6.77 35.83
C VAL A 2 1.88 6.40 34.65
N VAL A 3 2.55 5.26 34.76
CA VAL A 3 3.35 4.64 33.71
C VAL A 3 2.39 3.75 32.93
N PHE A 4 2.18 4.01 31.64
CA PHE A 4 1.50 3.08 30.75
C PHE A 4 2.54 2.15 30.14
N SER A 5 2.74 0.98 30.74
CA SER A 5 3.46 -0.13 30.13
C SER A 5 2.46 -1.01 29.37
N PHE A 6 2.43 -0.89 28.05
CA PHE A 6 1.77 -1.87 27.18
C PHE A 6 2.75 -3.00 26.90
N ASN A 7 2.58 -4.13 27.59
CA ASN A 7 3.24 -5.38 27.24
C ASN A 7 2.60 -5.93 25.96
N PHE A 8 3.31 -5.87 24.84
CA PHE A 8 3.00 -6.67 23.66
C PHE A 8 3.46 -8.10 23.91
N ILE A 9 2.55 -9.00 24.29
CA ILE A 9 2.77 -10.43 24.15
C ILE A 9 2.30 -10.80 22.74
N ASN A 10 3.27 -11.08 21.86
CA ASN A 10 3.04 -11.77 20.60
C ASN A 10 2.34 -13.10 20.88
N ILE A 11 1.13 -13.29 20.36
CA ILE A 11 0.58 -14.64 20.15
C ILE A 11 0.56 -14.87 18.64
N TYR A 12 1.61 -15.57 18.20
CA TYR A 12 1.66 -16.21 16.90
C TYR A 12 0.45 -17.13 16.77
N SER A 13 -0.50 -16.78 15.90
CA SER A 13 -1.60 -17.66 15.52
C SER A 13 -1.09 -18.77 14.60
N GLN A 14 -0.36 -19.72 15.17
CA GLN A 14 -0.33 -21.09 14.67
C GLN A 14 -1.08 -21.96 15.66
N GLU A 15 -2.27 -22.44 15.30
CA GLU A 15 -2.82 -23.78 15.57
C GLU A 15 -4.09 -23.91 14.69
N LYS A 16 -3.98 -24.26 13.42
CA LYS A 16 -4.04 -25.66 12.93
C LYS A 16 -5.12 -26.47 13.67
N TYR A 17 -6.35 -26.37 13.15
CA TYR A 17 -7.49 -27.29 13.27
C TYR A 17 -7.22 -28.56 14.08
N MET A 18 -7.52 -28.53 15.38
CA MET A 18 -7.74 -29.74 16.15
C MET A 18 -9.23 -30.07 16.07
N LEU A 19 -9.53 -31.12 15.30
CA LEU A 19 -10.86 -31.72 15.19
C LEU A 19 -11.30 -32.18 16.58
N ILE A 20 -12.17 -31.41 17.23
CA ILE A 20 -12.95 -31.89 18.36
C ILE A 20 -14.33 -32.24 17.81
N GLU A 21 -14.43 -33.46 17.27
CA GLU A 21 -15.69 -34.18 17.28
C GLU A 21 -16.07 -34.42 18.74
N ASN A 22 -16.96 -33.60 19.30
CA ASN A 22 -17.83 -34.00 20.40
C ASN A 22 -19.07 -33.09 20.45
N LYS A 23 -20.15 -33.63 19.90
CA LYS A 23 -21.52 -33.63 20.44
C LYS A 23 -22.08 -32.28 20.96
N ILE A 24 -22.90 -31.67 20.09
CA ILE A 24 -23.99 -30.72 20.38
C ILE A 24 -23.59 -29.52 21.25
N ASP A 25 -23.06 -28.48 20.60
CA ASP A 25 -23.39 -27.09 20.93
C ASP A 25 -23.10 -26.23 19.68
N THR A 26 -24.13 -25.56 19.16
CA THR A 26 -23.97 -24.63 18.04
C THR A 26 -23.37 -23.33 18.57
N SER A 27 -22.05 -23.27 18.66
CA SER A 27 -21.33 -22.04 18.97
C SER A 27 -21.25 -21.15 17.73
N TYR A 28 -21.99 -20.04 17.75
CA TYR A 28 -21.87 -18.99 16.73
C TYR A 28 -20.59 -18.20 16.97
N PHE A 29 -19.56 -18.47 16.16
CA PHE A 29 -18.38 -17.62 16.11
C PHE A 29 -18.69 -16.41 15.21
N TYR A 30 -19.08 -15.29 15.83
CA TYR A 30 -19.10 -14.00 15.17
C TYR A 30 -17.77 -13.30 15.40
N GLN A 31 -16.98 -13.17 14.34
CA GLN A 31 -15.85 -12.25 14.35
C GLN A 31 -16.40 -10.84 14.18
N LEU A 32 -16.45 -10.07 15.28
CA LEU A 32 -16.81 -8.66 15.22
C LEU A 32 -15.71 -7.90 14.48
N ASN A 33 -16.11 -7.02 13.58
CA ASN A 33 -15.17 -6.09 12.96
C ASN A 33 -14.60 -5.18 14.05
N GLU A 34 -13.28 -4.97 14.03
CA GLU A 34 -12.66 -3.96 14.86
C GLU A 34 -13.21 -2.57 14.46
N ILE A 35 -13.70 -1.82 15.44
CA ILE A 35 -14.19 -0.46 15.23
C ILE A 35 -13.14 0.49 15.77
N ARG A 36 -12.54 1.30 14.89
CA ARG A 36 -11.61 2.35 15.31
C ARG A 36 -12.41 3.62 15.62
N ILE A 37 -12.14 4.19 16.80
CA ILE A 37 -12.76 5.44 17.21
C ILE A 37 -11.81 6.57 16.85
N TYR A 38 -12.28 7.47 15.97
CA TYR A 38 -11.53 8.66 15.57
C TYR A 38 -12.02 9.86 16.37
N ASP A 39 -11.12 10.50 17.12
CA ASP A 39 -11.45 11.76 17.78
C ASP A 39 -11.58 12.90 16.76
N LYS A 40 -12.40 13.92 17.09
CA LYS A 40 -12.61 15.07 16.22
C LYS A 40 -11.31 15.87 16.13
N ARG A 41 -10.64 15.84 14.97
CA ARG A 41 -9.38 16.54 14.76
C ARG A 41 -9.53 18.04 15.03
N LEU A 42 -8.81 18.54 16.04
CA LEU A 42 -8.70 19.95 16.35
C LEU A 42 -7.54 20.56 15.54
N PHE A 43 -7.83 21.56 14.71
CA PHE A 43 -6.82 22.29 13.96
C PHE A 43 -6.43 23.56 14.70
N LYS A 44 -5.13 23.81 14.82
CA LYS A 44 -4.57 25.03 15.43
C LYS A 44 -4.98 26.27 14.67
N ASN A 45 -5.09 26.18 13.34
CA ASN A 45 -5.46 27.30 12.48
C ASN A 45 -6.03 26.85 11.12
N LYS A 46 -6.52 27.83 10.33
CA LYS A 46 -7.06 27.60 8.98
C LYS A 46 -6.04 27.03 8.00
N TYR A 47 -4.75 27.31 8.18
CA TYR A 47 -3.68 26.83 7.30
C TYR A 47 -3.47 25.32 7.47
N GLU A 48 -3.39 24.85 8.71
CA GLU A 48 -3.26 23.43 9.04
C GLU A 48 -4.45 22.63 8.51
N LYS A 49 -5.67 23.14 8.71
CA LYS A 49 -6.87 22.52 8.13
C LYS A 49 -6.78 22.40 6.61
N ARG A 50 -6.40 23.48 5.91
CA ARG A 50 -6.25 23.47 4.44
C ARG A 50 -5.17 22.49 3.97
N ARG A 51 -4.05 22.39 4.69
CA ARG A 51 -2.99 21.41 4.41
C ARG A 51 -3.56 19.99 4.52
N TYR A 52 -4.27 19.68 5.61
CA TYR A 52 -4.87 18.38 5.82
C TYR A 52 -5.93 18.04 4.76
N ASP A 53 -6.86 18.95 4.47
CA ASP A 53 -7.88 18.76 3.43
C ASP A 53 -7.24 18.46 2.07
N LYS A 54 -6.11 19.12 1.76
CA LYS A 54 -5.34 18.86 0.54
C LYS A 54 -4.70 17.47 0.56
N LEU A 55 -4.19 17.03 1.71
CA LEU A 55 -3.66 15.68 1.87
C LEU A 55 -4.76 14.63 1.69
N VAL A 56 -5.90 14.79 2.34
CA VAL A 56 -7.07 13.91 2.21
C VAL A 56 -7.48 13.76 0.74
N ARG A 57 -7.62 14.87 0.01
CA ARG A 57 -7.97 14.84 -1.42
C ARG A 57 -6.95 14.08 -2.26
N ARG A 58 -5.65 14.27 -1.98
CA ARG A 58 -4.59 13.55 -2.69
C ARG A 58 -4.63 12.06 -2.39
N VAL A 59 -4.74 11.68 -1.12
CA VAL A 59 -4.83 10.27 -0.69
C VAL A 59 -6.05 9.60 -1.32
N LYS A 60 -7.25 10.20 -1.24
CA LYS A 60 -8.46 9.67 -1.90
C LYS A 60 -8.29 9.48 -3.41
N LYS A 61 -7.59 10.41 -4.06
CA LYS A 61 -7.31 10.31 -5.50
C LYS A 61 -6.36 9.16 -5.82
N VAL A 62 -5.31 8.96 -5.02
CA VAL A 62 -4.22 8.03 -5.37
C VAL A 62 -4.35 6.63 -4.77
N TYR A 63 -5.04 6.49 -3.65
CA TYR A 63 -5.16 5.23 -2.91
C TYR A 63 -5.81 4.10 -3.73
N PRO A 64 -6.87 4.33 -4.53
CA PRO A 64 -7.42 3.27 -5.39
C PRO A 64 -6.42 2.73 -6.42
N PHE A 65 -5.50 3.58 -6.91
CA PHE A 65 -4.44 3.13 -7.83
C PHE A 65 -3.40 2.30 -7.10
N ALA A 66 -3.06 2.66 -5.85
CA ALA A 66 -2.13 1.91 -5.03
C ALA A 66 -2.64 0.49 -4.74
N LYS A 67 -3.93 0.34 -4.39
CA LYS A 67 -4.57 -0.97 -4.21
C LYS A 67 -4.42 -1.86 -5.44
N LYS A 68 -4.86 -1.36 -6.60
CA LYS A 68 -4.75 -2.09 -7.88
C LYS A 68 -3.31 -2.44 -8.24
N ALA A 69 -2.39 -1.52 -8.00
CA ALA A 69 -0.96 -1.75 -8.24
C ALA A 69 -0.40 -2.82 -7.29
N GLY A 70 -0.82 -2.84 -6.03
CA GLY A 70 -0.50 -3.89 -5.06
C GLY A 70 -0.94 -5.26 -5.56
N ASP A 71 -2.23 -5.39 -5.91
CA ASP A 71 -2.81 -6.65 -6.44
C ASP A 71 -2.07 -7.13 -7.69
N LYS A 72 -1.76 -6.21 -8.62
CA LYS A 72 -1.02 -6.54 -9.85
C LYS A 72 0.43 -6.95 -9.58
N LEU A 73 1.10 -6.31 -8.63
CA LEU A 73 2.46 -6.68 -8.25
C LEU A 73 2.50 -8.07 -7.59
N GLU A 74 1.51 -8.40 -6.79
CA GLU A 74 1.36 -9.75 -6.23
C GLU A 74 1.13 -10.80 -7.33
N GLU A 75 0.24 -10.52 -8.28
CA GLU A 75 0.01 -11.37 -9.46
C GLU A 75 1.30 -11.58 -10.25
N TYR A 76 2.04 -10.51 -10.52
CA TYR A 76 3.32 -10.57 -11.24
C TYR A 76 4.36 -11.37 -10.48
N ASN A 77 4.44 -11.19 -9.16
CA ASN A 77 5.35 -11.97 -8.31
C ASN A 77 5.05 -13.47 -8.41
N ASN A 78 3.77 -13.86 -8.34
CA ASN A 78 3.35 -15.25 -8.45
C ASN A 78 3.72 -15.86 -9.82
N VAL A 79 3.64 -15.09 -10.90
CA VAL A 79 4.09 -15.56 -12.22
C VAL A 79 5.61 -15.67 -12.27
N LEU A 80 6.34 -14.65 -11.81
CA LEU A 80 7.80 -14.57 -11.90
C LEU A 80 8.51 -15.68 -11.12
N ILE A 81 7.97 -16.08 -9.96
CA ILE A 81 8.51 -17.19 -9.16
C ILE A 81 8.51 -18.51 -9.96
N ASN A 82 7.56 -18.69 -10.88
CA ASN A 82 7.44 -19.89 -11.70
C ASN A 82 8.29 -19.86 -12.99
N LEU A 83 8.86 -18.71 -13.36
CA LEU A 83 9.67 -18.55 -14.57
C LEU A 83 11.13 -18.95 -14.31
N LYS A 84 11.61 -19.94 -15.07
CA LYS A 84 12.93 -20.57 -14.86
C LYS A 84 14.10 -19.78 -15.44
N THR A 85 13.85 -18.96 -16.48
CA THR A 85 14.91 -18.27 -17.21
C THR A 85 14.76 -16.75 -17.14
N GLU A 86 15.89 -16.05 -17.05
CA GLU A 86 15.93 -14.59 -17.08
C GLU A 86 15.30 -14.00 -18.34
N ASN A 87 15.40 -14.69 -19.47
CA ASN A 87 14.74 -14.26 -20.71
C ASN A 87 13.21 -14.29 -20.60
N GLN A 88 12.63 -15.33 -19.99
CA GLN A 88 11.18 -15.42 -19.78
C GLN A 88 10.70 -14.34 -18.81
N LYS A 89 11.42 -14.11 -17.71
CA LYS A 89 11.10 -13.04 -16.75
C LYS A 89 11.10 -11.68 -17.45
N ARG A 90 12.15 -11.38 -18.21
CA ARG A 90 12.27 -10.13 -18.96
C ARG A 90 11.13 -9.93 -19.96
N GLU A 91 10.76 -10.96 -20.73
CA GLU A 91 9.64 -10.87 -21.69
C GLU A 91 8.28 -10.72 -20.99
N PHE A 92 8.09 -11.32 -19.82
CA PHE A 92 6.93 -11.08 -18.99
C PHE A 92 6.87 -9.62 -18.50
N LEU A 93 7.96 -9.11 -17.93
CA LEU A 93 8.03 -7.73 -17.42
C LEU A 93 7.83 -6.68 -18.52
N LYS A 94 8.33 -6.92 -19.74
CA LYS A 94 8.06 -6.06 -20.90
C LYS A 94 6.58 -6.04 -21.28
N ARG A 95 5.88 -7.16 -21.17
CA ARG A 95 4.43 -7.21 -21.43
C ARG A 95 3.67 -6.46 -20.35
N ALA A 96 4.01 -6.69 -19.08
CA ALA A 96 3.46 -5.96 -17.94
C ALA A 96 3.65 -4.45 -18.10
N GLU A 97 4.84 -3.98 -18.52
CA GLU A 97 5.08 -2.56 -18.78
C GLU A 97 4.14 -1.99 -19.86
N LYS A 98 3.94 -2.73 -20.96
CA LYS A 98 3.03 -2.29 -22.04
C LYS A 98 1.58 -2.21 -21.56
N GLU A 99 1.15 -3.16 -20.74
CA GLU A 99 -0.19 -3.16 -20.13
C GLU A 99 -0.36 -1.96 -19.20
N ILE A 100 0.57 -1.74 -18.28
CA ILE A 100 0.58 -0.58 -17.38
C ILE A 100 0.54 0.72 -18.17
N LYS A 101 1.37 0.84 -19.22
CA LYS A 101 1.38 2.02 -20.08
C LYS A 101 0.02 2.24 -20.74
N LYS A 102 -0.55 1.20 -21.35
CA LYS A 102 -1.84 1.29 -22.06
C LYS A 102 -2.98 1.70 -21.12
N GLU A 103 -3.00 1.17 -19.91
CA GLU A 103 -4.08 1.38 -18.95
C GLU A 103 -3.91 2.71 -18.19
N TYR A 104 -2.69 3.03 -17.75
CA TYR A 104 -2.46 4.08 -16.75
C TYR A 104 -1.67 5.30 -17.25
N GLU A 105 -1.11 5.31 -18.48
CA GLU A 105 -0.28 6.44 -18.97
C GLU A 105 -1.01 7.80 -18.85
N GLY A 106 -2.29 7.84 -19.23
CA GLY A 106 -3.08 9.07 -19.19
C GLY A 106 -3.33 9.57 -17.76
N GLU A 107 -3.50 8.66 -16.80
CA GLU A 107 -3.76 8.99 -15.40
C GLU A 107 -2.48 9.37 -14.67
N LEU A 108 -1.40 8.61 -14.87
CA LEU A 108 -0.08 8.89 -14.30
C LEU A 108 0.45 10.25 -14.75
N LYS A 109 0.23 10.63 -16.01
CA LYS A 109 0.60 11.95 -16.53
C LYS A 109 -0.17 13.11 -15.89
N LYS A 110 -1.36 12.86 -15.34
CA LYS A 110 -2.20 13.86 -14.65
C LYS A 110 -1.88 14.01 -13.17
N LEU A 111 -1.01 13.17 -12.63
CA LEU A 111 -0.58 13.28 -11.24
C LEU A 111 0.38 14.46 -11.07
N THR A 112 0.14 15.25 -10.05
CA THR A 112 1.14 16.21 -9.57
C THR A 112 2.29 15.47 -8.92
N PHE A 113 3.44 16.13 -8.78
CA PHE A 113 4.61 15.58 -8.08
C PHE A 113 4.26 14.96 -6.72
N SER A 114 3.54 15.71 -5.87
CA SER A 114 3.16 15.23 -4.53
C SER A 114 2.20 14.05 -4.56
N GLU A 115 1.30 13.98 -5.55
CA GLU A 115 0.38 12.85 -5.70
C GLU A 115 1.14 11.60 -6.13
N GLY A 116 2.07 11.72 -7.08
CA GLY A 116 2.95 10.62 -7.49
C GLY A 116 3.81 10.10 -6.34
N LEU A 117 4.32 10.99 -5.49
CA LEU A 117 5.09 10.63 -4.30
C LEU A 117 4.26 9.80 -3.31
N ILE A 118 3.03 10.25 -3.03
CA ILE A 118 2.10 9.51 -2.17
C ILE A 118 1.78 8.16 -2.80
N LEU A 119 1.49 8.10 -4.10
CA LEU A 119 1.20 6.85 -4.80
C LEU A 119 2.31 5.80 -4.61
N ILE A 120 3.59 6.18 -4.79
CA ILE A 120 4.72 5.26 -4.60
C ILE A 120 4.78 4.74 -3.17
N LYS A 121 4.61 5.63 -2.18
CA LYS A 121 4.57 5.27 -0.77
C LYS A 121 3.44 4.30 -0.45
N LEU A 122 2.26 4.50 -1.05
CA LEU A 122 1.13 3.60 -0.86
C LEU A 122 1.34 2.25 -1.55
N ILE A 123 2.00 2.21 -2.71
CA ILE A 123 2.39 0.93 -3.33
C ILE A 123 3.35 0.16 -2.41
N ASP A 124 4.29 0.85 -1.76
CA ASP A 124 5.17 0.24 -0.75
C ASP A 124 4.38 -0.27 0.46
N ARG A 125 3.40 0.51 0.96
CA ARG A 125 2.46 0.08 2.02
C ARG A 125 1.71 -1.21 1.65
N GLU A 126 1.11 -1.27 0.46
CA GLU A 126 0.28 -2.40 0.04
C GLU A 126 1.11 -3.66 -0.24
N THR A 127 2.34 -3.50 -0.73
CA THR A 127 3.17 -4.66 -1.13
C THR A 127 4.16 -5.11 -0.06
N GLY A 128 4.44 -4.27 0.93
CA GLY A 128 5.40 -4.53 1.99
C GLY A 128 6.78 -4.92 1.46
N ARG A 129 7.45 -5.87 2.13
CA ARG A 129 8.80 -6.34 1.78
C ARG A 129 8.84 -7.25 0.54
N THR A 130 7.69 -7.81 0.15
CA THR A 130 7.54 -8.81 -0.91
C THR A 130 7.95 -8.28 -2.29
N SER A 131 8.01 -6.95 -2.45
CA SER A 131 8.25 -6.30 -3.73
C SER A 131 9.68 -5.82 -3.95
N TYR A 132 10.59 -5.83 -2.98
CA TYR A 132 11.93 -5.22 -3.20
C TYR A 132 12.67 -5.86 -4.38
N GLN A 133 12.64 -7.19 -4.48
CA GLN A 133 13.26 -7.92 -5.58
C GLN A 133 12.49 -7.74 -6.90
N LEU A 134 11.16 -7.80 -6.86
CA LEU A 134 10.30 -7.54 -8.02
C LEU A 134 10.52 -6.12 -8.55
N VAL A 135 10.41 -5.11 -7.70
CA VAL A 135 10.70 -3.70 -8.00
C VAL A 135 12.11 -3.57 -8.57
N LYS A 136 13.12 -4.23 -8.00
CA LYS A 136 14.47 -4.21 -8.57
C LYS A 136 14.53 -4.79 -9.99
N GLU A 137 13.84 -5.88 -10.27
CA GLU A 137 13.75 -6.49 -11.61
C GLU A 137 12.96 -5.60 -12.60
N LEU A 138 11.86 -4.99 -12.14
CA LEU A 138 11.08 -4.00 -12.88
C LEU A 138 11.96 -2.81 -13.27
N ARG A 139 12.75 -2.29 -12.33
CA ARG A 139 13.69 -1.19 -12.57
C ARG A 139 14.71 -1.52 -13.68
N GLY A 140 15.21 -2.74 -13.72
CA GLY A 140 16.16 -3.17 -14.76
C GLY A 140 15.55 -3.37 -16.15
N THR A 141 14.25 -3.70 -16.21
CA THR A 141 13.60 -4.10 -17.47
C THR A 141 12.73 -3.00 -18.09
N PHE A 142 12.20 -2.09 -17.27
CA PHE A 142 11.28 -1.06 -17.73
C PHE A 142 11.97 -0.01 -18.60
N SER A 143 11.27 0.46 -19.62
CA SER A 143 11.77 1.39 -20.63
C SER A 143 12.09 2.78 -20.06
N ALA A 144 12.91 3.52 -20.83
CA ALA A 144 13.23 4.91 -20.52
C ALA A 144 11.99 5.81 -20.41
N TRP A 145 10.90 5.51 -21.13
CA TRP A 145 9.65 6.26 -21.01
C TRP A 145 9.03 6.14 -19.62
N PHE A 146 9.02 4.93 -19.05
CA PHE A 146 8.51 4.72 -17.69
C PHE A 146 9.38 5.45 -16.67
N TRP A 147 10.70 5.35 -16.85
CA TRP A 147 11.66 6.05 -16.03
C TRP A 147 11.56 7.57 -16.12
N GLN A 148 11.33 8.13 -17.31
CA GLN A 148 11.07 9.56 -17.48
C GLN A 148 9.75 9.99 -16.82
N SER A 149 8.71 9.15 -16.90
CA SER A 149 7.43 9.40 -16.27
C SER A 149 7.54 9.48 -14.75
N LEU A 150 8.41 8.65 -14.17
CA LEU A 150 8.67 8.64 -12.73
C LEU A 150 9.83 9.55 -12.29
N ALA A 151 10.73 9.96 -13.19
CA ALA A 151 11.87 10.84 -12.88
C ALA A 151 11.41 12.19 -12.33
N LYS A 152 10.25 12.67 -12.80
CA LYS A 152 9.60 13.84 -12.20
C LYS A 152 9.42 13.67 -10.70
N ILE A 153 9.09 12.47 -10.22
CA ILE A 153 8.78 12.13 -8.83
C ILE A 153 10.03 11.69 -8.04
N PHE A 154 10.94 10.95 -8.68
CA PHE A 154 12.08 10.30 -8.04
C PHE A 154 13.32 11.17 -7.82
N GLY A 155 13.30 12.45 -8.22
CA GLY A 155 14.41 13.38 -8.02
C GLY A 155 14.81 13.66 -6.56
N LEU A 156 14.12 13.09 -5.56
CA LEU A 156 14.37 13.35 -4.13
C LEU A 156 14.86 12.14 -3.31
N ASN A 157 14.49 10.89 -3.63
CA ASN A 157 15.14 9.63 -3.24
C ASN A 157 14.21 8.45 -3.57
N LEU A 158 14.77 7.37 -4.12
CA LEU A 158 14.05 6.15 -4.53
C LEU A 158 13.90 5.10 -3.41
N LYS A 159 14.32 5.44 -2.19
CA LYS A 159 14.23 4.63 -0.97
C LYS A 159 13.16 5.23 -0.03
N LEU A 160 11.95 5.40 -0.55
CA LEU A 160 10.81 5.82 0.27
C LEU A 160 10.20 4.55 0.83
N ASN A 161 10.61 4.19 2.04
CA ASN A 161 9.90 3.18 2.80
C ASN A 161 8.67 3.87 3.40
N TYR A 162 7.53 3.20 3.38
CA TYR A 162 6.35 3.68 4.05
C TYR A 162 6.53 3.59 5.57
N ASP A 163 6.39 4.71 6.28
CA ASP A 163 6.51 4.77 7.74
C ASP A 163 5.18 5.19 8.39
N PRO A 164 4.30 4.23 8.73
CA PRO A 164 2.98 4.53 9.30
C PRO A 164 3.05 5.12 10.71
N TYR A 165 4.19 5.05 11.39
CA TYR A 165 4.36 5.53 12.77
C TYR A 165 5.15 6.84 12.85
N GLY A 166 5.87 7.20 11.81
CA GLY A 166 6.61 8.46 11.70
C GLY A 166 6.07 9.35 10.59
N GLU A 167 6.81 9.46 9.49
CA GLU A 167 6.56 10.50 8.49
C GLU A 167 5.24 10.34 7.71
N ASP A 168 4.71 9.12 7.62
CA ASP A 168 3.48 8.80 6.88
C ASP A 168 2.27 8.57 7.79
N ALA A 169 2.37 8.82 9.09
CA ALA A 169 1.29 8.60 10.05
C ALA A 169 0.00 9.38 9.71
N GLU A 170 0.11 10.61 9.18
CA GLU A 170 -1.07 11.37 8.72
C GLU A 170 -1.74 10.69 7.51
N ILE A 171 -0.96 10.09 6.63
CA ILE A 171 -1.46 9.37 5.45
C ILE A 171 -2.14 8.08 5.91
N GLU A 172 -1.51 7.32 6.81
CA GLU A 172 -2.05 6.08 7.35
C GLU A 172 -3.40 6.33 8.04
N SER A 173 -3.48 7.37 8.89
CA SER A 173 -4.73 7.75 9.55
C SER A 173 -5.84 8.09 8.57
N ILE A 174 -5.53 8.73 7.44
CA ILE A 174 -6.52 9.02 6.39
C ILE A 174 -6.97 7.73 5.70
N ILE A 175 -6.05 6.81 5.42
CA ILE A 175 -6.38 5.54 4.77
C ILE A 175 -7.30 4.70 5.66
N MET A 176 -6.98 4.57 6.94
CA MET A 176 -7.83 3.84 7.89
C MET A 176 -9.25 4.43 7.91
N GLN A 177 -9.40 5.75 7.89
CA GLN A 177 -10.71 6.40 7.82
C GLN A 177 -11.45 6.15 6.49
N ILE A 178 -10.73 6.02 5.38
CA ILE A 178 -11.32 5.65 4.08
C ILE A 178 -11.79 4.20 4.11
N GLU A 179 -10.97 3.28 4.63
CA GLU A 179 -11.29 1.85 4.78
C GLU A 179 -12.51 1.63 5.69
N ASP A 180 -12.62 2.42 6.77
CA ASP A 180 -13.74 2.40 7.72
C ASP A 180 -14.98 3.17 7.20
N GLY A 181 -14.93 3.75 5.99
CA GLY A 181 -16.07 4.44 5.36
C GLY A 181 -16.42 5.80 5.97
N ILE A 182 -15.53 6.39 6.76
CA ILE A 182 -15.71 7.72 7.39
C ILE A 182 -15.40 8.84 6.40
N LEU A 183 -14.41 8.63 5.53
CA LEU A 183 -13.95 9.60 4.53
C LEU A 183 -14.36 9.21 3.11
#